data_AF-A0A7C2GZX3-F1
#
_entry.id   AF-A0A7C2GZX3-F1
#
_cell.length_a   1.000
_cell.length_b   1.000
_cell.length_c   1.000
_cell.angle_alpha   90.00
_cell.angle_beta   90.00
_cell.angle_gamma   90.00
#
_symmetry.space_group_name_H-M   'P 1'
#
loop_
_entity.id
_entity.type
_entity.pdbx_description
1 polymer ?
#
loop_
_entity_poly.entity_id
_entity_poly.type
_entity_poly.pdbx_seq_one_letter_code
_entity_poly.pdbx_strand_id
1 'polypeptide(L)'
;MPGPVEILMHEHRIIERALRALRGMCEKLDSGAAVPADVPAQLVGFLQTFADRCHHGKEEKHLFPTLEEHGVPREGGPIGVMLQEHELGRSLVREMAEAASAYGRGESDAVLRFVSAAREYLDLLAQHIYKEDHVLFRIAENVLPAPTKAALAEAFEREEVALGLGTHEQYEALASELEKAWAT
;
A
#
# COMPACT_ATOMS: atom_id res chain seq x y z
N MET A 1 -22.91 5.23 -4.92
CA MET A 1 -21.44 5.23 -4.94
C MET A 1 -20.97 4.78 -3.56
N PRO A 2 -19.91 3.95 -3.48
CA PRO A 2 -19.35 3.54 -2.20
C PRO A 2 -18.88 4.75 -1.39
N GLY A 3 -18.88 4.62 -0.06
CA GLY A 3 -18.34 5.66 0.82
C GLY A 3 -16.81 5.72 0.77
N PRO A 4 -16.17 6.82 1.23
CA PRO A 4 -14.71 6.95 1.19
C PRO A 4 -14.01 5.86 2.01
N VAL A 5 -14.54 5.48 3.17
CA VAL A 5 -14.00 4.38 3.98
C VAL A 5 -14.16 3.04 3.28
N GLU A 6 -15.29 2.80 2.61
CA GLU A 6 -15.52 1.57 1.85
C GLU A 6 -14.53 1.42 0.70
N ILE A 7 -14.19 2.53 0.02
CA ILE A 7 -13.16 2.57 -1.03
C ILE A 7 -11.80 2.18 -0.46
N LEU A 8 -11.33 2.84 0.61
CA LEU A 8 -10.01 2.57 1.19
C LEU A 8 -9.92 1.15 1.77
N MET A 9 -10.98 0.67 2.43
CA MET A 9 -11.03 -0.72 2.92
C MET A 9 -10.97 -1.73 1.78
N HIS A 10 -11.60 -1.45 0.63
CA HIS A 10 -11.50 -2.30 -0.54
C HIS A 10 -10.07 -2.34 -1.10
N GLU A 11 -9.42 -1.18 -1.19
CA GLU A 11 -8.01 -1.08 -1.61
C GLU A 11 -7.07 -1.82 -0.68
N HIS A 12 -7.30 -1.79 0.64
CA HIS A 12 -6.57 -2.62 1.59
C HIS A 12 -6.67 -4.11 1.25
N ARG A 13 -7.86 -4.60 0.87
CA ARG A 13 -8.00 -6.02 0.47
C ARG A 13 -7.19 -6.32 -0.79
N ILE A 14 -7.06 -5.39 -1.72
CA ILE A 14 -6.22 -5.55 -2.92
C ILE A 14 -4.73 -5.55 -2.54
N ILE A 15 -4.31 -4.59 -1.71
CA ILE A 15 -2.93 -4.48 -1.23
C ILE A 15 -2.51 -5.77 -0.51
N GLU A 16 -3.34 -6.30 0.39
CA GLU A 16 -3.09 -7.54 1.11
C GLU A 16 -2.83 -8.75 0.18
N ARG A 17 -3.45 -8.79 -1.00
CA ARG A 17 -3.18 -9.85 -2.00
C ARG A 17 -1.76 -9.77 -2.53
N ALA A 18 -1.30 -8.56 -2.86
CA ALA A 18 0.09 -8.33 -3.25
C ALA A 18 1.06 -8.63 -2.09
N LEU A 19 0.69 -8.36 -0.84
CA LEU A 19 1.49 -8.74 0.33
C LEU A 19 1.61 -10.25 0.52
N ARG A 20 0.54 -11.02 0.25
CA ARG A 20 0.62 -12.49 0.24
C ARG A 20 1.57 -13.00 -0.84
N ALA A 21 1.53 -12.41 -2.03
CA ALA A 21 2.48 -12.70 -3.10
C ALA A 21 3.93 -12.37 -2.69
N LEU A 22 4.16 -11.20 -2.09
CA LEU A 22 5.48 -10.77 -1.60
C LEU A 22 6.03 -11.75 -0.55
N ARG A 23 5.18 -12.20 0.38
CA ARG A 23 5.56 -13.18 1.41
C ARG A 23 6.00 -14.50 0.80
N GLY A 24 5.19 -15.10 -0.07
CA GLY A 24 5.54 -16.38 -0.68
C GLY A 24 6.73 -16.27 -1.65
N MET A 25 6.94 -15.11 -2.28
CA MET A 25 8.18 -14.83 -3.03
C MET A 25 9.41 -14.80 -2.13
N CYS A 26 9.32 -14.18 -0.95
CA CYS A 26 10.42 -14.20 0.03
C CYS A 26 10.77 -15.62 0.47
N GLU A 27 9.77 -16.49 0.70
CA GLU A 27 9.98 -17.90 1.03
C GLU A 27 10.69 -18.67 -0.09
N LYS A 28 10.31 -18.42 -1.35
CA LYS A 28 10.97 -19.02 -2.52
C LYS A 28 12.42 -18.56 -2.64
N LEU A 29 12.67 -17.26 -2.51
CA LEU A 29 14.02 -16.69 -2.54
C LEU A 29 14.92 -17.28 -1.45
N ASP A 30 14.42 -17.41 -0.21
CA ASP A 30 15.15 -18.03 0.90
C ASP A 30 15.46 -19.51 0.67
N SER A 31 14.56 -20.24 -0.01
CA SER A 31 14.79 -21.64 -0.38
C SER A 31 15.81 -21.83 -1.50
N GLY A 32 16.33 -20.73 -2.08
CA GLY A 32 17.21 -20.74 -3.24
C GLY A 32 16.50 -21.04 -4.56
N ALA A 33 15.16 -21.00 -4.59
CA ALA A 33 14.40 -21.17 -5.82
C ALA A 33 14.61 -19.97 -6.75
N ALA A 34 14.65 -20.25 -8.05
CA ALA A 34 14.74 -19.19 -9.06
C ALA A 34 13.43 -18.39 -9.11
N VAL A 35 13.55 -17.08 -8.98
CA VAL A 35 12.45 -16.13 -9.21
C VAL A 35 12.82 -15.31 -10.45
N PRO A 36 11.93 -15.19 -11.46
CA PRO A 36 12.19 -14.32 -12.61
C PRO A 36 12.46 -12.88 -12.16
N ALA A 37 13.51 -12.26 -12.69
CA ALA A 37 13.99 -10.94 -12.21
C ALA A 37 12.97 -9.80 -12.40
N ASP A 38 12.02 -9.97 -13.31
CA ASP A 38 10.92 -9.03 -13.54
C ASP A 38 9.87 -9.07 -12.43
N VAL A 39 9.71 -10.18 -11.70
CA VAL A 39 8.66 -10.34 -10.69
C VAL A 39 8.89 -9.43 -9.46
N PRO A 40 10.08 -9.39 -8.84
CA PRO A 40 10.36 -8.41 -7.77
C PRO A 40 10.11 -6.97 -8.21
N ALA A 41 10.45 -6.64 -9.46
CA ALA A 41 10.23 -5.31 -10.02
C ALA A 41 8.74 -5.00 -10.21
N GLN A 42 7.93 -5.97 -10.65
CA GLN A 42 6.48 -5.83 -10.76
C GLN A 42 5.81 -5.59 -9.39
N LEU A 43 6.20 -6.36 -8.37
CA LEU A 43 5.71 -6.17 -7.00
C LEU A 43 6.07 -4.79 -6.46
N VAL A 44 7.32 -4.36 -6.62
CA VAL A 44 7.75 -3.00 -6.24
C VAL A 44 6.94 -1.93 -6.98
N GLY A 45 6.70 -2.11 -8.28
CA GLY A 45 5.89 -1.18 -9.08
C GLY A 45 4.45 -1.07 -8.59
N PHE A 46 3.85 -2.20 -8.19
CA PHE A 46 2.53 -2.23 -7.54
C PHE A 46 2.54 -1.41 -6.24
N LEU A 47 3.52 -1.64 -5.35
CA LEU A 47 3.61 -0.93 -4.06
C LEU A 47 3.84 0.57 -4.24
N GLN A 48 4.67 0.97 -5.20
CA GLN A 48 4.93 2.39 -5.49
C GLN A 48 3.71 3.11 -6.09
N THR A 49 2.89 2.41 -6.88
CA THR A 49 1.82 3.05 -7.62
C THR A 49 0.47 2.89 -6.94
N PHE A 50 0.07 1.65 -6.66
CA PHE A 50 -1.26 1.38 -6.10
C PHE A 50 -1.31 1.59 -4.60
N ALA A 51 -0.37 1.03 -3.83
CA ALA A 51 -0.33 1.33 -2.40
C ALA A 51 0.00 2.82 -2.22
N ASP A 52 1.21 3.27 -2.56
CA ASP A 52 1.61 4.64 -2.21
C ASP A 52 0.85 5.74 -2.99
N ARG A 53 1.07 5.86 -4.30
CA ARG A 53 0.53 7.01 -5.05
C ARG A 53 -0.99 7.06 -5.14
N CYS A 54 -1.67 5.92 -5.13
CA CYS A 54 -3.13 5.83 -5.18
C CYS A 54 -3.74 5.86 -3.79
N HIS A 55 -3.53 4.81 -2.99
CA HIS A 55 -4.18 4.65 -1.70
C HIS A 55 -3.68 5.69 -0.67
N HIS A 56 -2.39 5.69 -0.36
CA HIS A 56 -1.82 6.68 0.58
C HIS A 56 -1.97 8.11 0.03
N GLY A 57 -1.96 8.28 -1.30
CA GLY A 57 -2.26 9.56 -1.96
C GLY A 57 -3.66 10.10 -1.65
N LYS A 58 -4.69 9.24 -1.66
CA LYS A 58 -6.06 9.61 -1.25
C LYS A 58 -6.10 10.05 0.21
N GLU A 59 -5.37 9.34 1.05
CA GLU A 59 -5.34 9.61 2.48
C GLU A 59 -4.63 10.91 2.82
N GLU A 60 -3.40 11.08 2.37
CA GLU A 60 -2.56 12.23 2.72
C GLU A 60 -3.07 13.55 2.12
N LYS A 61 -3.66 13.49 0.91
CA LYS A 61 -4.13 14.70 0.22
C LYS A 61 -5.54 15.10 0.62
N HIS A 62 -6.39 14.14 0.99
CA HIS A 62 -7.82 14.39 1.19
C HIS A 62 -8.32 13.93 2.56
N LEU A 63 -8.15 12.65 2.92
CA LEU A 63 -8.73 12.13 4.18
C LEU A 63 -8.11 12.78 5.42
N PHE A 64 -6.78 12.76 5.55
CA PHE A 64 -6.09 13.25 6.74
C PHE A 64 -6.30 14.75 6.96
N PRO A 65 -6.17 15.64 5.95
CA PRO A 65 -6.53 17.04 6.11
C PRO A 65 -7.99 17.23 6.54
N THR A 66 -8.91 16.46 5.96
CA THR A 66 -10.33 16.55 6.31
C THR A 66 -10.60 16.11 7.74
N LEU A 67 -9.93 15.05 8.22
CA LEU A 67 -10.02 14.61 9.62
C LEU A 67 -9.44 15.66 10.58
N GLU A 68 -8.34 16.31 10.20
CA GLU A 68 -7.74 17.40 10.96
C GLU A 68 -8.69 18.59 11.11
N GLU A 69 -9.35 19.00 10.02
CA GLU A 69 -10.39 20.04 10.02
C GLU A 69 -11.58 19.68 10.92
N HIS A 70 -11.84 18.38 11.13
CA HIS A 70 -12.90 17.88 12.00
C HIS A 70 -12.39 17.48 13.41
N GLY A 71 -11.20 17.96 13.79
CA GLY A 71 -10.70 17.91 15.17
C GLY A 71 -9.89 16.66 15.53
N VAL A 72 -9.52 15.82 14.55
CA VAL A 72 -8.56 14.73 14.78
C VAL A 72 -7.14 15.30 14.77
N PRO A 73 -6.39 15.24 15.88
CA PRO A 73 -5.08 15.88 15.94
C PRO A 73 -4.08 15.19 15.00
N ARG A 74 -3.33 16.01 14.23
CA ARG A 74 -2.19 15.55 13.44
C ARG A 74 -1.02 15.13 14.32
N GLU A 75 -0.56 16.04 15.18
CA GLU A 75 0.55 15.77 16.12
C GLU A 75 0.05 15.01 17.36
N GLY A 76 0.77 13.94 17.73
CA GLY A 76 0.40 13.10 18.88
C GLY A 76 -0.91 12.31 18.69
N GLY A 77 -1.51 12.35 17.51
CA GLY A 77 -2.73 11.62 17.15
C GLY A 77 -2.50 10.55 16.08
N PRO A 78 -3.58 9.84 15.67
CA PRO A 78 -3.46 8.71 14.75
C PRO A 78 -2.98 9.12 13.35
N ILE A 79 -3.31 10.34 12.90
CA ILE A 79 -2.83 10.87 11.60
C ILE A 79 -1.30 10.95 11.55
N GLY A 80 -0.67 11.48 12.61
CA GLY A 80 0.79 11.60 12.68
C GLY A 80 1.49 10.24 12.66
N VAL A 81 0.90 9.22 13.28
CA VAL A 81 1.41 7.85 13.23
C VAL A 81 1.32 7.29 11.81
N MET A 82 0.19 7.46 11.10
CA MET A 82 0.06 6.97 9.73
C MET A 82 1.08 7.63 8.81
N LEU A 83 1.22 8.95 8.86
CA LEU A 83 2.21 9.69 8.06
C LEU A 83 3.64 9.20 8.29
N GLN A 84 4.01 8.91 9.55
CA GLN A 84 5.34 8.36 9.86
C GLN A 84 5.53 6.97 9.24
N GLU A 85 4.50 6.13 9.29
CA GLU A 85 4.54 4.78 8.71
C GLU A 85 4.54 4.80 7.19
N HIS A 86 3.86 5.76 6.56
CA HIS A 86 3.92 5.96 5.10
C HIS A 86 5.36 6.23 4.68
N GLU A 87 6.07 7.12 5.38
CA GLU A 87 7.48 7.43 5.09
C GLU A 87 8.41 6.25 5.32
N LEU A 88 8.21 5.49 6.40
CA LEU A 88 8.97 4.27 6.64
C LEU A 88 8.71 3.24 5.53
N GLY A 89 7.44 3.04 5.16
CA GLY A 89 7.02 2.17 4.07
C GLY A 89 7.67 2.56 2.74
N ARG A 90 7.68 3.85 2.39
CA ARG A 90 8.37 4.39 1.21
C ARG A 90 9.88 4.10 1.25
N SER A 91 10.51 4.15 2.42
CA SER A 91 11.93 3.79 2.56
C SER A 91 12.19 2.33 2.23
N LEU A 92 11.42 1.43 2.83
CA LEU A 92 11.54 -0.01 2.60
C LEU A 92 11.24 -0.37 1.13
N VAL A 93 10.28 0.28 0.50
CA VAL A 93 9.98 0.10 -0.93
C VAL A 93 11.12 0.57 -1.83
N ARG A 94 11.81 1.67 -1.48
CA ARG A 94 13.02 2.10 -2.20
C ARG A 94 14.14 1.07 -2.07
N GLU A 95 14.36 0.53 -0.88
CA GLU A 95 15.37 -0.52 -0.66
C GLU A 95 15.05 -1.80 -1.44
N MET A 96 13.78 -2.22 -1.47
CA MET A 96 13.32 -3.32 -2.31
C MET A 96 13.54 -3.05 -3.80
N ALA A 97 13.30 -1.82 -4.27
CA ALA A 97 13.52 -1.43 -5.66
C ALA A 97 14.99 -1.54 -6.08
N GLU A 98 15.89 -1.02 -5.24
CA GLU A 98 17.33 -1.11 -5.44
C GLU A 98 17.81 -2.56 -5.46
N ALA A 99 17.34 -3.36 -4.50
CA ALA A 99 17.69 -4.78 -4.39
C ALA A 99 17.13 -5.60 -5.56
N ALA A 100 15.90 -5.32 -6.03
CA ALA A 100 15.34 -5.95 -7.23
C ALA A 100 16.18 -5.64 -8.48
N SER A 101 16.65 -4.39 -8.62
CA SER A 101 17.54 -4.00 -9.70
C SER A 101 18.89 -4.72 -9.63
N ALA A 102 19.47 -4.85 -8.44
CA ALA A 102 20.72 -5.58 -8.19
C ALA A 102 20.56 -7.09 -8.46
N TYR A 103 19.40 -7.66 -8.10
CA TYR A 103 19.06 -9.05 -8.37
C TYR A 103 19.05 -9.34 -9.88
N GLY A 104 18.45 -8.46 -10.68
CA GLY A 104 18.48 -8.56 -12.14
C GLY A 104 19.87 -8.46 -12.76
N ARG A 105 20.84 -7.87 -12.04
CA ARG A 105 22.26 -7.83 -12.44
C ARG A 105 23.09 -9.01 -11.92
N GLY A 106 22.50 -9.89 -11.11
CA GLY A 106 23.18 -11.06 -10.53
C GLY A 106 24.09 -10.73 -9.35
N GLU A 107 23.86 -9.63 -8.63
CA GLU A 107 24.61 -9.27 -7.43
C GLU A 107 24.28 -10.23 -6.26
N SER A 108 25.32 -10.73 -5.58
CA SER A 108 25.19 -11.85 -4.64
C SER A 108 24.43 -11.54 -3.35
N ASP A 109 24.40 -10.28 -2.92
CA ASP A 109 23.71 -9.81 -1.70
C ASP A 109 22.29 -9.31 -1.97
N ALA A 110 21.89 -9.18 -3.25
CA ALA A 110 20.62 -8.58 -3.64
C ALA A 110 19.40 -9.31 -3.05
N VAL A 111 19.43 -10.65 -3.03
CA VAL A 111 18.35 -11.46 -2.46
C VAL A 111 18.17 -11.17 -0.97
N LEU A 112 19.28 -11.15 -0.21
CA LEU A 112 19.25 -10.90 1.22
C LEU A 112 18.67 -9.52 1.53
N ARG A 113 19.12 -8.49 0.80
CA ARG A 113 18.62 -7.12 0.95
C ARG A 113 17.13 -7.02 0.62
N PHE A 114 16.70 -7.62 -0.49
CA PHE A 114 15.31 -7.61 -0.90
C PHE A 114 14.42 -8.27 0.16
N VAL A 115 14.77 -9.48 0.60
CA VAL A 115 13.99 -10.25 1.58
C VAL A 115 13.93 -9.53 2.94
N SER A 116 15.03 -8.91 3.38
CA SER A 116 15.04 -8.14 4.63
C SER A 116 14.05 -6.98 4.58
N ALA A 117 14.17 -6.10 3.58
CA ALA A 117 13.29 -4.94 3.42
C ALA A 117 11.83 -5.36 3.20
N ALA A 118 11.59 -6.44 2.44
CA ALA A 118 10.25 -6.97 2.21
C ALA A 118 9.59 -7.47 3.49
N ARG A 119 10.33 -8.16 4.38
CA ARG A 119 9.80 -8.64 5.66
C ARG A 119 9.44 -7.50 6.60
N GLU A 120 10.31 -6.51 6.71
CA GLU A 120 10.04 -5.30 7.49
C GLU A 120 8.81 -4.56 6.95
N TYR A 121 8.66 -4.48 5.63
CA TYR A 121 7.49 -3.86 4.99
C TYR A 121 6.21 -4.65 5.24
N LEU A 122 6.26 -5.98 5.17
CA LEU A 122 5.12 -6.86 5.45
C LEU A 122 4.61 -6.68 6.89
N ASP A 123 5.52 -6.62 7.86
CA ASP A 123 5.17 -6.46 9.27
C ASP A 123 4.61 -5.05 9.54
N LEU A 124 5.25 -4.02 8.98
CA LEU A 124 4.78 -2.64 9.04
C LEU A 124 3.36 -2.52 8.48
N LEU A 125 3.14 -2.98 7.25
CA LEU A 125 1.89 -2.72 6.56
C LEU A 125 0.73 -3.53 7.12
N ALA A 126 0.98 -4.72 7.68
CA ALA A 126 -0.04 -5.47 8.41
C ALA A 126 -0.55 -4.70 9.65
N GLN A 127 0.37 -4.06 10.40
CA GLN A 127 0.00 -3.24 11.56
C GLN A 127 -0.65 -1.92 11.14
N HIS A 128 -0.17 -1.33 10.05
CA HIS A 128 -0.69 -0.10 9.47
C HIS A 128 -2.17 -0.26 9.07
N ILE A 129 -2.45 -1.23 8.18
CA ILE A 129 -3.81 -1.55 7.71
C ILE A 129 -4.73 -1.85 8.89
N TYR A 130 -4.26 -2.60 9.89
CA TYR A 130 -5.05 -2.90 11.09
C TYR A 130 -5.46 -1.62 11.83
N LYS A 131 -4.54 -0.67 12.03
CA LYS A 131 -4.84 0.58 12.72
C LYS A 131 -5.79 1.45 11.92
N GLU A 132 -5.68 1.48 10.60
CA GLU A 132 -6.61 2.24 9.78
C GLU A 132 -8.00 1.64 9.80
N ASP A 133 -8.14 0.37 9.46
CA ASP A 133 -9.42 -0.34 9.40
C ASP A 133 -10.17 -0.32 10.73
N HIS A 134 -9.45 -0.47 11.85
CA HIS A 134 -10.07 -0.65 13.16
C HIS A 134 -10.07 0.59 14.05
N VAL A 135 -9.25 1.61 13.73
CA VAL A 135 -9.16 2.84 14.53
C VAL A 135 -9.46 4.06 13.67
N LEU A 136 -8.63 4.38 12.69
CA LEU A 136 -8.73 5.66 11.97
C LEU A 136 -10.02 5.77 11.16
N PHE A 137 -10.40 4.72 10.43
CA PHE A 137 -11.61 4.72 9.62
C PHE A 137 -12.88 4.72 10.48
N ARG A 138 -12.83 4.13 11.69
CA ARG A 138 -13.94 4.27 12.65
C ARG A 138 -14.05 5.69 13.18
N ILE A 139 -12.93 6.38 13.40
CA ILE A 139 -12.95 7.80 13.74
C ILE A 139 -13.57 8.59 12.59
N ALA A 140 -13.13 8.35 11.35
CA ALA A 140 -13.67 9.00 10.16
C ALA A 140 -15.19 8.80 10.02
N GLU A 141 -15.69 7.58 10.23
CA GLU A 141 -17.11 7.29 10.20
C GLU A 141 -17.91 8.07 11.25
N ASN A 142 -17.33 8.30 12.43
CA ASN A 142 -18.01 8.98 13.53
C ASN A 142 -17.96 10.51 13.44
N VAL A 143 -16.85 11.09 12.97
CA VAL A 143 -16.63 12.54 13.02
C VAL A 143 -17.04 13.25 11.73
N LEU A 144 -17.02 12.55 10.59
CA LEU A 144 -17.31 13.18 9.29
C LEU A 144 -18.82 13.13 8.98
N PRO A 145 -19.46 14.27 8.66
CA PRO A 145 -20.85 14.28 8.25
C PRO A 145 -21.02 13.75 6.82
N ALA A 146 -22.23 13.30 6.47
CA ALA A 146 -22.50 12.68 5.18
C ALA A 146 -22.09 13.54 3.95
N PRO A 147 -22.31 14.87 3.91
CA PRO A 147 -21.86 15.69 2.78
C PRO A 147 -20.33 15.69 2.61
N THR A 148 -19.58 15.70 3.72
CA THR A 148 -18.11 15.62 3.69
C THR A 148 -17.63 14.27 3.17
N LYS A 149 -18.27 13.17 3.60
CA LYS A 149 -17.97 11.84 3.08
C LYS A 149 -18.23 11.72 1.57
N ALA A 150 -19.32 12.31 1.08
CA ALA A 150 -19.61 12.34 -0.36
C ALA A 150 -18.55 13.13 -1.13
N ALA A 151 -18.14 14.30 -0.64
CA ALA A 151 -17.09 15.11 -1.26
C ALA A 151 -15.73 14.40 -1.28
N LEU A 152 -15.39 13.64 -0.22
CA LEU A 152 -14.20 12.80 -0.18
C LEU A 152 -14.23 11.68 -1.22
N ALA A 153 -15.36 10.98 -1.36
CA ALA A 153 -15.49 9.93 -2.36
C ALA A 153 -15.28 10.47 -3.79
N GLU A 154 -15.84 11.65 -4.10
CA GLU A 154 -15.59 12.32 -5.38
C GLU A 154 -14.13 12.77 -5.54
N ALA A 155 -13.47 13.18 -4.45
CA ALA A 155 -12.05 13.54 -4.47
C ALA A 155 -11.16 12.32 -4.75
N PHE A 156 -11.48 11.17 -4.17
CA PHE A 156 -10.77 9.92 -4.40
C PHE A 156 -10.90 9.46 -5.86
N GLU A 157 -12.09 9.57 -6.44
CA GLU A 157 -12.30 9.26 -7.86
C GLU A 157 -11.44 10.17 -8.77
N ARG A 158 -11.37 11.47 -8.47
CA ARG A 158 -10.51 12.40 -9.23
C ARG A 158 -9.02 12.06 -9.09
N GLU A 159 -8.57 11.70 -7.88
CA GLU A 159 -7.19 11.30 -7.63
C GLU A 159 -6.82 10.05 -8.44
N GLU A 160 -7.72 9.08 -8.50
CA GLU A 160 -7.55 7.85 -9.26
C GLU A 160 -7.52 8.10 -10.77
N VAL A 161 -8.46 8.89 -11.29
CA VAL A 161 -8.47 9.30 -12.70
C VAL A 161 -7.19 10.04 -13.09
N ALA A 162 -6.61 10.84 -12.17
CA ALA A 162 -5.35 11.54 -12.40
C ALA A 162 -4.13 10.60 -12.47
N LEU A 163 -4.20 9.40 -11.89
CA LEU A 163 -3.19 8.35 -12.05
C LEU A 163 -3.30 7.63 -13.39
N GLY A 164 -4.52 7.53 -13.92
CA GLY A 164 -4.82 6.98 -15.23
C GLY A 164 -6.17 6.29 -15.25
N LEU A 165 -6.93 6.47 -16.34
CA LEU A 165 -8.18 5.74 -16.52
C LEU A 165 -7.91 4.24 -16.58
N GLY A 166 -8.62 3.47 -15.75
CA GLY A 166 -8.48 2.02 -15.65
C GLY A 166 -7.32 1.55 -14.76
N THR A 167 -6.61 2.47 -14.08
CA THR A 167 -5.47 2.12 -13.23
C THR A 167 -5.86 1.18 -12.08
N HIS A 168 -7.04 1.37 -11.49
CA HIS A 168 -7.50 0.53 -10.38
C HIS A 168 -7.72 -0.91 -10.81
N GLU A 169 -8.48 -1.13 -11.88
CA GLU A 169 -8.79 -2.47 -12.39
C GLU A 169 -7.53 -3.19 -12.88
N GLN A 170 -6.60 -2.45 -13.47
CA GLN A 170 -5.28 -2.99 -13.88
C GLN A 170 -4.48 -3.49 -12.67
N TYR A 171 -4.41 -2.70 -11.60
CA TYR A 171 -3.65 -3.09 -10.41
C TYR A 171 -4.37 -4.16 -9.58
N GLU A 172 -5.70 -4.17 -9.54
CA GLU A 172 -6.45 -5.27 -8.93
C GLU A 172 -6.20 -6.60 -9.67
N ALA A 173 -6.21 -6.57 -11.01
CA ALA A 173 -5.86 -7.72 -11.83
C ALA A 173 -4.41 -8.16 -11.57
N LEU A 174 -3.46 -7.23 -11.53
CA LEU A 174 -2.06 -7.52 -11.23
C LEU A 174 -1.90 -8.17 -9.84
N ALA A 175 -2.53 -7.61 -8.80
CA ALA A 175 -2.48 -8.19 -7.46
C ALA A 175 -3.04 -9.61 -7.43
N SER A 176 -4.12 -9.86 -8.17
CA SER A 176 -4.73 -11.18 -8.33
C SER A 176 -3.81 -12.19 -9.01
N GLU A 177 -3.12 -11.78 -10.07
CA GLU A 177 -2.17 -12.61 -10.81
C GLU A 177 -0.94 -12.93 -9.97
N LEU A 178 -0.37 -11.91 -9.31
CA LEU A 178 0.77 -12.07 -8.41
C LEU A 178 0.45 -13.01 -7.25
N GLU A 179 -0.72 -12.83 -6.61
CA GLU A 179 -1.17 -13.69 -5.52
C GLU A 179 -1.27 -15.15 -5.97
N LYS A 180 -1.92 -15.43 -7.10
CA LYS A 180 -2.06 -16.80 -7.62
C LYS A 180 -0.71 -17.45 -7.94
N ALA A 181 0.25 -16.67 -8.40
CA ALA A 181 1.55 -17.18 -8.83
C ALA A 181 2.53 -17.38 -7.66
N TRP A 182 2.46 -16.52 -6.63
CA TRP A 182 3.53 -16.39 -5.65
C TRP A 182 3.10 -16.59 -4.20
N ALA A 183 1.81 -16.49 -3.87
CA ALA A 183 1.36 -16.76 -2.50
C ALA A 183 1.53 -18.25 -2.15
N THR A 184 1.75 -18.52 -0.87
CA THR A 184 1.91 -19.86 -0.28
C THR A 184 0.78 -20.20 0.66
#